data_AF-A0A5E8AU91-F1
#
_entry.id   AF-A0A5E8AU91-F1
#
_cell.length_a   1.000
_cell.length_b   1.000
_cell.length_c   1.000
_cell.angle_alpha   90.00
_cell.angle_beta   90.00
_cell.angle_gamma   90.00
#
_symmetry.space_group_name_H-M   'P 1'
#
loop_
_entity.id
_entity.type
_entity.pdbx_description
1 polymer ?
#
loop_
_entity_poly.entity_id
_entity_poly.type
_entity_poly.pdbx_seq_one_letter_code
_entity_poly.pdbx_strand_id
1 'polypeptide(L)'
;MSTSSEAMAQLKEFRRSIDNFDAALIHILAERFRVTKAVGALKASADLPPSDPNREAEQVARLRDLAKSADLDPDFAEKFLEFVIREVIQHHKQAASK
;
A
#
# COMPACT_ATOMS: atom_id res chain seq x y z
N MET A 1 -9.10 12.93 -37.05
CA MET A 1 -7.94 12.06 -36.74
C MET A 1 -6.88 12.96 -36.15
N SER A 2 -6.54 12.78 -34.87
CA SER A 2 -5.47 13.55 -34.23
C SER A 2 -4.14 13.20 -34.89
N THR A 3 -3.29 14.19 -35.15
CA THR A 3 -1.99 13.94 -35.77
C THR A 3 -1.08 13.20 -34.79
N SER A 4 -0.12 12.41 -35.27
CA SER A 4 0.82 11.67 -34.41
C SER A 4 1.53 12.57 -33.38
N SER A 5 1.75 13.85 -33.73
CA SER A 5 2.32 14.86 -32.83
C SER A 5 1.41 15.24 -31.66
N GLU A 6 0.11 15.42 -31.90
CA GLU A 6 -0.89 15.72 -30.85
C GLU A 6 -1.05 14.54 -29.88
N ALA A 7 -1.10 13.31 -30.41
CA ALA A 7 -1.16 12.10 -29.59
C ALA A 7 0.07 11.96 -28.67
N MET A 8 1.26 12.28 -29.18
CA MET A 8 2.50 12.28 -28.39
C MET A 8 2.52 13.35 -27.30
N ALA A 9 1.97 14.55 -27.58
CA ALA A 9 1.85 15.59 -26.58
C ALA A 9 0.90 15.18 -25.44
N GLN A 10 -0.25 14.60 -25.79
CA GLN A 10 -1.22 14.12 -24.81
C GLN A 10 -0.66 12.97 -23.96
N LEU A 11 0.05 12.03 -24.59
CA LEU A 11 0.74 10.94 -23.89
C LEU A 11 1.76 11.47 -22.87
N LYS A 12 2.48 12.54 -23.20
CA LYS A 12 3.44 13.16 -22.28
C LYS A 12 2.76 13.74 -21.04
N GLU A 13 1.60 14.38 -21.20
CA GLU A 13 0.85 14.93 -20.07
C GLU A 13 0.23 13.84 -19.18
N PHE A 14 -0.24 12.74 -19.77
CA PHE A 14 -0.68 11.57 -18.99
C PHE A 14 0.46 10.96 -18.19
N ARG A 15 1.66 10.80 -18.77
CA ARG A 15 2.83 10.29 -18.06
C ARG A 15 3.25 11.18 -16.91
N ARG A 16 3.23 12.51 -17.10
CA ARG A 16 3.49 13.46 -16.01
C ARG A 16 2.52 13.29 -14.85
N SER A 17 1.25 13.01 -15.15
CA SER A 17 0.23 12.75 -14.13
C SER A 17 0.49 11.42 -13.40
N ILE A 18 0.88 10.36 -14.12
CA ILE A 18 1.27 9.07 -13.56
C ILE A 18 2.47 9.24 -12.63
N ASP A 19 3.53 9.94 -13.06
CA ASP A 19 4.73 10.19 -12.25
C ASP A 19 4.38 10.91 -10.93
N ASN A 20 3.41 11.84 -10.96
CA ASN A 20 2.93 12.52 -9.76
C ASN A 20 2.17 11.57 -8.81
N PHE A 21 1.34 10.68 -9.34
CA PHE A 21 0.66 9.67 -8.53
C PHE A 21 1.65 8.69 -7.90
N ASP A 22 2.65 8.25 -8.65
CA ASP A 22 3.69 7.35 -8.16
C ASP A 22 4.48 7.99 -7.01
N ALA A 23 4.87 9.26 -7.14
CA ALA A 23 5.52 10.00 -6.05
C ALA A 23 4.64 10.06 -4.79
N ALA A 24 3.34 10.38 -4.95
CA ALA A 24 2.40 10.41 -3.84
C ALA A 24 2.24 9.03 -3.17
N LEU A 25 2.14 7.96 -3.96
CA LEU A 25 2.05 6.59 -3.46
C LEU A 25 3.27 6.21 -2.63
N ILE A 26 4.48 6.54 -3.09
CA ILE A 26 5.73 6.27 -2.35
C ILE A 26 5.76 7.02 -1.01
N HIS A 27 5.38 8.31 -0.99
CA HIS A 27 5.35 9.08 0.26
C HIS A 27 4.31 8.53 1.25
N ILE A 28 3.12 8.14 0.78
CA ILE A 28 2.09 7.53 1.63
C ILE A 28 2.58 6.19 2.19
N LEU A 29 3.20 5.35 1.36
CA LEU A 29 3.76 4.07 1.81
C LEU A 29 4.86 4.29 2.86
N ALA A 30 5.75 5.26 2.65
CA ALA A 30 6.81 5.58 3.62
C ALA A 30 6.24 5.92 5.00
N GLU A 31 5.21 6.78 5.06
CA GLU A 31 4.54 7.12 6.32
C GLU A 31 3.80 5.91 6.92
N ARG A 32 3.11 5.12 6.09
CA ARG A 32 2.46 3.88 6.55
C ARG A 32 3.47 2.93 7.19
N PHE A 33 4.62 2.73 6.56
CA PHE A 33 5.68 1.87 7.09
C PHE A 33 6.30 2.40 8.38
N ARG A 34 6.45 3.73 8.50
CA ARG A 34 6.90 4.38 9.75
C ARG A 34 5.96 4.05 10.91
N VAL A 35 4.65 4.16 10.69
CA VAL A 35 3.64 3.82 11.70
C VAL A 35 3.66 2.32 12.02
N THR A 36 3.73 1.44 11.01
CA THR A 36 3.76 0.00 11.28
C THR A 36 5.02 -0.44 12.03
N LYS A 37 6.16 0.23 11.84
CA LYS A 37 7.36 -0.01 12.67
C LYS A 37 7.12 0.36 14.13
N ALA A 38 6.47 1.50 14.40
CA ALA A 38 6.09 1.89 15.75
C ALA A 38 5.09 0.89 16.38
N VAL A 39 4.12 0.40 15.61
CA VAL A 39 3.21 -0.68 16.04
C VAL A 39 3.98 -1.96 16.38
N GLY A 40 4.98 -2.32 15.56
CA GLY A 40 5.85 -3.48 15.83
C GLY A 40 6.63 -3.34 17.14
N ALA A 41 7.23 -2.17 17.38
CA ALA A 41 7.94 -1.89 18.63
C ALA A 41 7.00 -1.92 19.84
N LEU A 42 5.80 -1.35 19.72
CA LEU A 42 4.77 -1.42 20.76
C LEU A 42 4.38 -2.87 21.06
N LYS A 43 4.06 -3.66 20.03
CA LYS A 43 3.71 -5.08 20.18
C LYS A 43 4.82 -5.85 20.89
N ALA A 44 6.08 -5.65 20.49
CA ALA A 44 7.22 -6.30 21.14
C ALA A 44 7.35 -5.89 22.62
N SER A 45 7.21 -4.60 22.94
CA SER A 45 7.29 -4.12 24.34
C SER A 45 6.16 -4.62 25.25
N ALA A 46 5.02 -4.99 24.65
CA ALA A 46 3.82 -5.45 25.35
C ALA A 46 3.60 -6.97 25.25
N ASP A 47 4.59 -7.71 24.74
CA ASP A 47 4.53 -9.17 24.50
C ASP A 47 3.30 -9.60 23.66
N LEU A 48 2.92 -8.77 22.68
CA LEU A 48 1.82 -9.03 21.77
C LEU A 48 2.31 -9.72 20.50
N PRO A 49 1.49 -10.62 19.91
CA PRO A 49 1.89 -11.34 18.71
C PRO A 49 2.09 -10.40 17.51
N PRO A 50 3.10 -10.66 16.66
CA PRO A 50 3.39 -9.82 15.49
C PRO A 50 2.27 -9.87 14.45
N SER A 51 1.61 -11.01 14.27
CA SER A 51 0.44 -11.19 13.39
C SER A 51 -0.85 -11.19 14.20
N ASP A 52 -1.92 -10.69 13.59
CA ASP A 52 -3.28 -10.69 14.11
C ASP A 52 -4.24 -11.03 12.95
N PRO A 53 -4.58 -12.31 12.77
CA PRO A 53 -5.37 -12.77 11.62
C PRO A 53 -6.74 -12.10 11.51
N ASN A 54 -7.38 -11.79 12.65
CA ASN A 54 -8.67 -11.12 12.66
C ASN A 54 -8.52 -9.68 12.14
N ARG A 55 -7.49 -8.97 12.61
CA ARG A 55 -7.20 -7.62 12.14
C ARG A 55 -6.77 -7.57 10.67
N GLU A 56 -6.07 -8.60 10.19
CA GLU A 56 -5.68 -8.73 8.79
C GLU A 56 -6.93 -8.94 7.90
N ALA A 57 -7.85 -9.82 8.29
CA ALA A 57 -9.11 -10.06 7.58
C ALA A 57 -10.00 -8.80 7.50
N GLU A 58 -10.11 -8.03 8.60
CA GLU A 58 -10.84 -6.75 8.62
C GLU A 58 -10.25 -5.73 7.63
N GLN A 59 -8.91 -5.66 7.56
CA GLN A 59 -8.23 -4.74 6.63
C GLN A 59 -8.50 -5.12 5.18
N VAL A 60 -8.48 -6.41 4.85
CA VAL A 60 -8.81 -6.91 3.51
C VAL A 60 -10.26 -6.54 3.16
N ALA A 61 -11.22 -6.86 4.02
CA ALA A 61 -12.63 -6.55 3.77
C ALA A 61 -12.85 -5.04 3.53
N ARG A 62 -12.30 -4.19 4.42
CA ARG A 62 -12.39 -2.73 4.27
C ARG A 62 -11.75 -2.23 2.97
N LEU A 63 -10.60 -2.77 2.58
CA LEU A 63 -9.91 -2.31 1.37
C LEU A 63 -10.61 -2.76 0.10
N ARG A 64 -11.20 -3.96 0.08
CA ARG A 64 -12.05 -4.41 -1.02
C ARG A 64 -13.24 -3.48 -1.23
N ASP A 65 -13.88 -3.01 -0.16
CA ASP A 65 -15.01 -2.08 -0.29
C ASP A 65 -14.56 -0.67 -0.73
N LEU A 66 -13.41 -0.20 -0.26
CA LEU A 66 -12.81 1.04 -0.78
C LEU A 66 -12.48 0.92 -2.27
N ALA A 67 -11.93 -0.20 -2.72
CA ALA A 67 -11.63 -0.45 -4.13
C ALA A 67 -12.90 -0.37 -4.99
N LYS A 68 -13.98 -1.04 -4.59
CA LYS A 68 -15.28 -0.94 -5.27
C LYS A 68 -15.78 0.51 -5.36
N SER A 69 -15.69 1.28 -4.28
CA SER A 69 -16.13 2.67 -4.26
C SER A 69 -15.29 3.59 -5.16
N ALA A 70 -14.04 3.20 -5.43
CA ALA A 70 -13.09 3.95 -6.25
C ALA A 70 -13.00 3.44 -7.70
N ASP A 71 -13.89 2.53 -8.12
CA ASP A 71 -13.86 1.85 -9.42
C ASP A 71 -12.52 1.14 -9.71
N LEU A 72 -11.93 0.57 -8.66
CA LEU A 72 -10.73 -0.25 -8.71
C LEU A 72 -11.08 -1.72 -8.48
N ASP A 73 -10.41 -2.62 -9.21
CA ASP A 73 -10.55 -4.06 -9.02
C ASP A 73 -10.26 -4.46 -7.55
N PRO A 74 -11.25 -5.00 -6.81
CA PRO A 74 -11.06 -5.40 -5.42
C PRO A 74 -10.01 -6.49 -5.24
N ASP A 75 -9.84 -7.37 -6.23
CA ASP A 75 -8.85 -8.45 -6.17
C ASP A 75 -7.43 -7.91 -6.34
N PHE A 76 -7.26 -6.85 -7.15
CA PHE A 76 -6.00 -6.11 -7.21
C PHE A 76 -5.69 -5.41 -5.89
N ALA A 77 -6.68 -4.74 -5.28
CA ALA A 77 -6.49 -4.04 -4.01
C ALA A 77 -6.09 -4.99 -2.87
N GLU A 78 -6.71 -6.18 -2.82
CA GLU A 78 -6.35 -7.24 -1.87
C GLU A 78 -4.91 -7.72 -2.07
N LYS A 79 -4.51 -8.07 -3.30
CA LYS A 79 -3.12 -8.49 -3.60
C LYS A 79 -2.09 -7.44 -3.21
N PHE A 80 -2.41 -6.17 -3.45
CA PHE A 80 -1.56 -5.06 -3.04
C PHE A 80 -1.43 -4.98 -1.51
N LEU A 81 -2.54 -5.10 -0.78
CA LEU A 81 -2.51 -5.10 0.68
C LEU A 81 -1.74 -6.27 1.26
N GLU A 82 -1.94 -7.48 0.73
CA GLU A 82 -1.21 -8.69 1.13
C GLU A 82 0.30 -8.53 0.92
N PHE A 83 0.71 -7.91 -0.19
CA PHE A 83 2.11 -7.56 -0.42
C PHE A 83 2.64 -6.63 0.69
N VAL A 84 1.93 -5.55 0.99
CA VAL A 84 2.33 -4.59 2.02
C VAL A 84 2.35 -5.23 3.42
N ILE A 85 1.37 -6.06 3.77
CA ILE A 85 1.30 -6.75 5.08
C ILE A 85 2.48 -7.70 5.24
N ARG A 86 2.82 -8.48 4.21
CA ARG A 86 3.98 -9.39 4.26
C ARG A 86 5.27 -8.64 4.57
N GLU A 87 5.49 -7.49 3.93
CA GLU A 87 6.66 -6.65 4.16
C GLU A 87 6.69 -6.09 5.59
N VAL A 88 5.53 -5.71 6.14
CA VAL A 88 5.41 -5.26 7.54
C VAL A 88 5.76 -6.37 8.53
N ILE A 89 5.23 -7.58 8.32
CA ILE A 89 5.50 -8.73 9.20
C ILE A 89 6.99 -9.08 9.18
N GLN A 90 7.63 -9.03 8.01
CA GLN A 90 9.07 -9.26 7.90
C GLN A 90 9.87 -8.25 8.73
N HIS A 91 9.51 -6.96 8.69
CA HIS A 91 10.15 -5.94 9.53
C HIS A 91 9.94 -6.18 11.03
N HIS A 92 8.75 -6.62 11.45
CA HIS A 92 8.48 -6.95 12.86
C HIS A 92 9.35 -8.11 13.35
N LYS A 93 9.48 -9.17 12.54
CA LYS A 93 10.34 -10.31 12.85
C LYS A 93 11.81 -9.89 13.02
N GLN A 94 12.32 -9.02 12.14
CA GLN A 94 13.69 -8.51 12.23
C GLN A 94 13.92 -7.64 13.47
N ALA A 95 12.91 -6.87 13.89
CA ALA A 95 12.98 -6.04 15.10
C ALA A 95 12.98 -6.88 16.38
N ALA A 96 12.24 -7.99 16.41
CA ALA A 96 12.20 -8.90 17.55
C ALA A 96 13.48 -9.76 17.71
N SER A 97 14.29 -9.89 16.66
CA SER A 97 15.56 -10.62 16.69
C SER A 97 16.78 -9.79 17.13
N LYS A 98 16.58 -8.53 17.55
CA LYS A 98 17.62 -7.64 18.06
C LYS A 98 17.42 -7.37 19.54
#